data_AF-A0AAE3JH47-F1
#
_entry.id   AF-A0AAE3JH47-F1
#
_cell.length_a   1.000
_cell.length_b   1.000
_cell.length_c   1.000
_cell.angle_alpha   90.00
_cell.angle_beta   90.00
_cell.angle_gamma   90.00
#
_symmetry.space_group_name_H-M   'P 1'
#
loop_
_entity.id
_entity.type
_entity.pdbx_description
1 polymer ?
#
loop_
_entity_poly.entity_id
_entity_poly.type
_entity_poly.pdbx_seq_one_letter_code
_entity_poly.pdbx_strand_id
1 'polypeptide(L)'
;MSIFASILRSVYKLSGAKKAFALTEDALRKEIEKQNRHRGVFTPTDRKAYYETITVNGFPCLIVREHPKPSERAILYFFGGGMVIGPDKGDLPVMRKLCRETGCDVWFPFYPLCMEHCITETYAMVYECYRKM
;
A
#
# COMPACT_ATOMS: atom_id res chain seq x y z
N MET A 1 -16.30 -20.89 17.88
CA MET A 1 -16.13 -19.55 17.27
C MET A 1 -16.39 -18.49 18.34
N SER A 2 -15.61 -17.41 18.38
CA SER A 2 -15.82 -16.31 19.33
C SER A 2 -17.16 -15.60 19.09
N ILE A 3 -17.92 -15.31 20.17
CA ILE A 3 -19.20 -14.58 20.13
C ILE A 3 -19.00 -13.22 19.45
N PHE A 4 -17.91 -12.52 19.77
CA PHE A 4 -17.57 -11.24 19.16
C PHE A 4 -17.38 -11.36 17.64
N ALA A 5 -16.67 -12.40 17.19
CA ALA A 5 -16.50 -12.66 15.76
C ALA A 5 -17.83 -12.98 15.06
N SER A 6 -18.77 -13.64 15.76
CA SER A 6 -20.10 -13.92 15.21
C SER A 6 -20.95 -12.65 15.04
N ILE A 7 -20.91 -11.73 16.01
CA ILE A 7 -21.60 -10.44 15.95
C ILE A 7 -21.01 -9.57 14.83
N LEU A 8 -19.68 -9.47 14.78
CA LEU A 8 -18.98 -8.71 13.74
C LEU A 8 -19.30 -9.24 12.34
N ARG A 9 -19.32 -10.57 12.16
CA ARG A 9 -19.70 -11.21 10.90
C ARG A 9 -21.13 -10.86 10.49
N SER A 10 -22.08 -10.86 11.43
CA SER A 10 -23.48 -10.52 11.14
C SER A 10 -23.62 -9.05 10.74
N VAL A 11 -22.99 -8.12 11.46
CA VAL A 11 -22.97 -6.70 11.12
C VAL A 11 -22.33 -6.48 9.74
N TYR A 12 -21.21 -7.15 9.45
CA TYR A 12 -20.52 -7.05 8.16
C TYR A 12 -21.36 -7.60 6.99
N LYS A 13 -22.14 -8.67 7.21
CA LYS A 13 -23.08 -9.16 6.19
C LYS A 13 -24.20 -8.16 5.93
N LEU A 14 -24.72 -7.55 6.99
CA LEU A 14 -25.83 -6.59 6.92
C LEU A 14 -25.41 -5.23 6.34
N SER A 15 -24.16 -4.82 6.53
CA SER A 15 -23.65 -3.53 6.02
C SER A 15 -23.62 -3.44 4.49
N GLY A 16 -23.77 -4.56 3.78
CA GLY A 16 -23.75 -4.59 2.33
C GLY A 16 -22.39 -4.22 1.72
N ALA A 17 -21.31 -4.18 2.52
CA ALA A 17 -19.97 -3.76 2.06
C ALA A 17 -19.47 -4.55 0.83
N LYS A 18 -19.87 -5.83 0.68
CA LYS A 18 -19.55 -6.65 -0.49
C LYS A 18 -20.26 -6.22 -1.78
N LYS A 19 -21.34 -5.45 -1.69
CA LYS A 19 -22.11 -4.95 -2.84
C LYS A 19 -21.51 -3.70 -3.47
N ALA A 20 -20.44 -3.14 -2.91
CA ALA A 20 -19.77 -1.96 -3.47
C ALA A 20 -19.26 -2.20 -4.91
N PHE A 21 -18.80 -3.42 -5.23
CA PHE A 21 -18.41 -3.79 -6.60
C PHE A 21 -19.57 -4.19 -7.50
N ALA A 22 -20.80 -4.24 -6.99
CA ALA A 22 -22.02 -4.43 -7.77
C ALA A 22 -22.65 -3.09 -8.18
N LEU A 23 -22.02 -1.96 -7.81
CA LEU A 23 -22.39 -0.64 -8.29
C LEU A 23 -22.13 -0.52 -9.80
N THR A 24 -22.82 0.42 -10.44
CA THR A 24 -22.46 0.84 -11.79
C THR A 24 -21.04 1.41 -11.81
N GLU A 25 -20.38 1.39 -12.97
CA GLU A 25 -19.01 1.89 -13.11
C GLU A 25 -18.86 3.31 -12.56
N ASP A 26 -19.77 4.23 -12.90
CA ASP A 26 -19.72 5.63 -12.43
C ASP A 26 -19.83 5.75 -10.91
N ALA A 27 -20.70 4.95 -10.29
CA ALA A 27 -20.90 4.98 -8.85
C ALA A 27 -19.71 4.35 -8.11
N LEU A 28 -19.15 3.26 -8.65
CA LEU A 28 -17.93 2.64 -8.15
C LEU A 28 -16.74 3.59 -8.27
N ARG A 29 -16.57 4.25 -9.43
CA ARG A 29 -15.52 5.25 -9.67
C ARG A 29 -15.58 6.39 -8.67
N LYS A 30 -16.77 6.98 -8.46
CA LYS A 30 -16.97 8.06 -7.46
C LYS A 30 -16.60 7.62 -6.04
N GLU A 31 -16.92 6.38 -5.65
CA GLU A 31 -16.57 5.88 -4.33
C GLU A 31 -15.07 5.60 -4.20
N ILE A 32 -14.42 5.11 -5.25
CA ILE A 32 -12.96 4.93 -5.29
C ILE A 32 -12.25 6.29 -5.17
N GLU A 33 -12.66 7.28 -5.96
CA GLU A 33 -12.12 8.65 -5.90
C GLU A 33 -12.29 9.25 -4.50
N LYS A 34 -13.47 9.05 -3.91
CA LYS A 34 -13.79 9.50 -2.54
C LYS A 34 -12.85 8.87 -1.51
N GLN A 35 -12.58 7.57 -1.62
CA GLN A 35 -11.63 6.88 -0.75
C GLN A 35 -10.19 7.37 -0.96
N ASN A 36 -9.81 7.66 -2.21
CA ASN A 36 -8.46 8.09 -2.55
C ASN A 36 -8.13 9.53 -2.14
N ARG A 37 -9.10 10.39 -1.81
CA ARG A 37 -8.86 11.78 -1.38
C ARG A 37 -7.89 11.96 -0.20
N HIS A 38 -7.74 10.91 0.63
CA HIS A 38 -6.85 10.93 1.79
C HIS A 38 -5.76 9.84 1.72
N ARG A 39 -5.58 9.24 0.54
CA ARG A 39 -4.64 8.15 0.27
C ARG A 39 -3.65 8.57 -0.82
N GLY A 40 -2.55 7.83 -0.93
CA GLY A 40 -1.52 8.09 -1.94
C GLY A 40 -0.15 8.28 -1.33
N VAL A 41 0.70 9.04 -2.03
CA VAL A 41 2.09 9.28 -1.64
C VAL A 41 2.14 10.02 -0.30
N PHE A 42 2.92 9.49 0.63
CA PHE A 42 3.22 10.15 1.90
C PHE A 42 4.71 10.06 2.21
N THR A 43 5.20 11.05 2.94
CA THR A 43 6.56 11.07 3.47
C THR A 43 6.50 10.97 4.98
N PRO A 44 7.14 9.96 5.60
CA PRO A 44 7.23 9.88 7.06
C PRO A 44 8.05 11.06 7.60
N THR A 45 7.55 11.70 8.66
CA THR A 45 8.24 12.83 9.33
C THR A 45 8.76 12.47 10.72
N ASP A 46 8.51 11.23 11.17
CA ASP A 46 9.05 10.74 12.43
C ASP A 46 10.49 10.26 12.29
N ARG A 47 11.11 9.88 13.41
CA ARG A 47 12.48 9.35 13.47
C ARG A 47 12.51 7.89 13.94
N LYS A 48 11.46 7.11 13.66
CA LYS A 48 11.34 5.72 14.14
C LYS A 48 12.02 4.68 13.23
N ALA A 49 12.52 5.12 12.08
CA ALA A 49 13.31 4.37 11.12
C ALA A 49 14.07 5.37 10.23
N TYR A 50 15.00 4.88 9.42
CA TYR A 50 15.60 5.65 8.34
C TYR A 50 14.71 5.52 7.11
N TYR A 51 14.37 6.65 6.50
CA TYR A 51 13.49 6.73 5.36
C TYR A 51 14.24 7.35 4.19
N GLU A 52 14.19 6.70 3.04
CA GLU A 52 14.69 7.24 1.78
C GLU A 52 13.58 7.11 0.73
N THR A 53 13.36 8.15 -0.07
CA THR A 53 12.44 8.06 -1.21
C THR A 53 13.25 8.20 -2.48
N ILE A 54 13.19 7.18 -3.33
CA ILE A 54 13.78 7.21 -4.67
C ILE A 54 12.66 7.35 -5.72
N THR A 55 13.03 7.78 -6.92
CA THR A 55 12.13 7.78 -8.08
C THR A 55 12.42 6.58 -8.97
N VAL A 56 11.38 5.81 -9.31
CA VAL A 56 11.44 4.64 -10.21
C VAL A 56 10.35 4.80 -11.27
N ASN A 57 10.77 4.89 -12.54
CA ASN A 57 9.88 5.12 -13.68
C ASN A 57 8.92 6.32 -13.49
N GLY A 58 9.40 7.38 -12.84
CA GLY A 58 8.59 8.58 -12.55
C GLY A 58 7.74 8.51 -11.29
N PHE A 59 7.67 7.36 -10.60
CA PHE A 59 6.88 7.18 -9.38
C PHE A 59 7.79 7.03 -8.14
N PRO A 60 7.34 7.45 -6.94
CA PRO A 60 8.14 7.31 -5.75
C PRO A 60 8.16 5.87 -5.24
N CYS A 61 9.30 5.44 -4.69
CA CYS A 61 9.43 4.25 -3.87
C CYS A 61 10.06 4.65 -2.54
N LEU A 62 9.34 4.41 -1.44
CA LEU A 62 9.83 4.65 -0.10
C LEU A 62 10.59 3.41 0.40
N ILE A 63 11.82 3.60 0.83
CA ILE A 63 12.66 2.57 1.44
C ILE A 63 12.72 2.86 2.94
N VAL A 64 12.35 1.87 3.74
CA VAL A 64 12.36 1.93 5.22
C VAL A 64 13.46 1.02 5.73
N ARG A 65 14.37 1.57 6.55
CA ARG A 65 15.51 0.83 7.12
C ARG A 65 15.62 1.02 8.63
N GLU A 66 16.15 0.01 9.31
CA GLU A 66 16.45 0.10 10.75
C GLU A 66 17.78 0.85 11.01
N HIS A 67 18.70 0.76 10.05
CA HIS A 67 20.03 1.36 10.13
C HIS A 67 20.29 2.27 8.92
N PRO A 68 21.23 3.23 9.02
CA PRO A 68 21.57 4.12 7.90
C PRO A 68 22.12 3.37 6.68
N LYS A 69 22.78 2.24 6.90
CA LYS A 69 23.35 1.41 5.83
C LYS A 69 22.31 0.42 5.32
N PRO A 70 22.25 0.15 4.00
CA PRO A 70 21.38 -0.88 3.46
C PRO A 70 21.61 -2.24 4.09
N SER A 71 20.53 -2.99 4.26
CA SER A 71 20.57 -4.38 4.75
C SER A 71 20.91 -5.34 3.59
N GLU A 72 21.47 -6.52 3.90
CA GLU A 72 21.76 -7.55 2.89
C GLU A 72 20.49 -8.19 2.28
N ARG A 73 19.35 -8.03 2.96
CA ARG A 73 18.06 -8.57 2.55
C ARG A 73 17.01 -7.47 2.50
N ALA A 74 16.06 -7.62 1.59
CA ALA A 74 15.00 -6.65 1.40
C ALA A 74 13.64 -7.33 1.18
N ILE A 75 12.57 -6.61 1.53
CA ILE A 75 11.18 -6.98 1.29
C ILE A 75 10.59 -5.97 0.32
N LEU A 76 10.08 -6.45 -0.82
CA LEU A 76 9.27 -5.64 -1.71
C LEU A 76 7.82 -5.73 -1.25
N TYR A 77 7.29 -4.64 -0.70
CA TYR A 77 5.96 -4.59 -0.11
C TYR A 77 4.95 -3.98 -1.07
N PHE A 78 3.94 -4.77 -1.47
CA PHE A 78 2.80 -4.27 -2.24
C PHE A 78 1.62 -3.97 -1.30
N PHE A 79 1.15 -2.72 -1.32
CA PHE A 79 -0.04 -2.35 -0.56
C PHE A 79 -1.31 -2.97 -1.17
N GLY A 80 -2.38 -3.02 -0.39
CA GLY A 80 -3.67 -3.57 -0.84
C GLY A 80 -4.44 -2.60 -1.73
N GLY A 81 -5.75 -2.82 -1.88
CA GLY A 81 -6.63 -1.83 -2.52
C GLY A 81 -7.05 -2.15 -3.96
N GLY A 82 -6.82 -3.37 -4.43
CA GLY A 82 -7.35 -3.85 -5.71
C GLY A 82 -6.85 -3.06 -6.92
N MET A 83 -5.63 -2.53 -6.85
CA MET A 83 -5.00 -1.68 -7.87
C MET A 83 -5.67 -0.33 -8.11
N VAL A 84 -6.75 0.00 -7.38
CA VAL A 84 -7.53 1.24 -7.59
C VAL A 84 -7.56 2.13 -6.36
N ILE A 85 -7.23 1.59 -5.18
CA ILE A 85 -7.13 2.33 -3.93
C ILE A 85 -5.66 2.49 -3.53
N GLY A 86 -5.26 3.72 -3.23
CA GLY A 86 -3.90 4.05 -2.79
C GLY A 86 -3.60 3.62 -1.35
N PRO A 87 -2.31 3.65 -0.97
CA PRO A 87 -1.90 3.36 0.39
C PRO A 87 -2.25 4.49 1.35
N ASP A 88 -2.19 4.22 2.64
CA ASP A 88 -2.40 5.23 3.68
C ASP A 88 -1.34 5.14 4.79
N LYS A 89 -1.38 6.07 5.75
CA LYS A 89 -0.39 6.12 6.83
C LYS A 89 -0.43 4.89 7.75
N GLY A 90 -1.45 4.05 7.66
CA GLY A 90 -1.54 2.76 8.32
C GLY A 90 -0.54 1.73 7.81
N ASP A 91 0.01 1.91 6.60
CA ASP A 91 1.07 1.05 6.05
C ASP A 91 2.42 1.26 6.78
N LEU A 92 2.68 2.47 7.29
CA LEU A 92 3.94 2.79 7.99
C LEU A 92 4.26 1.95 9.23
N PRO A 93 3.33 1.76 10.20
CA PRO A 93 3.60 0.84 11.31
C PRO A 93 3.85 -0.59 10.84
N VAL A 94 3.22 -1.04 9.75
CA VAL A 94 3.44 -2.38 9.18
C VAL A 94 4.86 -2.48 8.60
N MET A 95 5.26 -1.54 7.73
CA MET A 95 6.61 -1.50 7.16
C MET A 95 7.69 -1.49 8.24
N ARG A 96 7.54 -0.64 9.26
CA ARG A 96 8.50 -0.59 10.38
C ARG A 96 8.54 -1.88 11.20
N LYS A 97 7.39 -2.54 11.38
CA LYS A 97 7.34 -3.83 12.09
C LYS A 97 8.10 -4.89 11.29
N LEU A 98 7.85 -4.97 9.98
CA LEU A 98 8.57 -5.88 9.08
C LEU A 98 10.07 -5.60 9.11
N CYS A 99 10.47 -4.34 8.99
CA CYS A 99 11.87 -3.93 9.05
C CYS A 99 12.55 -4.43 10.34
N ARG A 100 11.96 -4.13 11.52
CA ARG A 100 12.52 -4.54 12.82
C ARG A 100 12.55 -6.04 13.05
N GLU A 101 11.47 -6.74 12.71
CA GLU A 101 11.34 -8.17 13.02
C GLU A 101 12.15 -9.06 12.07
N THR A 102 12.40 -8.58 10.86
CA THR A 102 13.11 -9.36 9.84
C THR A 102 14.54 -8.91 9.63
N GLY A 103 14.91 -7.69 10.03
CA GLY A 103 16.19 -7.08 9.69
C GLY A 103 16.36 -6.82 8.19
N CYS A 104 15.25 -6.72 7.44
CA CYS A 104 15.27 -6.41 6.00
C CYS A 104 14.92 -4.94 5.77
N ASP A 105 15.52 -4.35 4.74
CA ASP A 105 15.03 -3.08 4.20
C ASP A 105 13.65 -3.30 3.56
N VAL A 106 12.68 -2.45 3.82
CA VAL A 106 11.34 -2.56 3.22
C VAL A 106 11.20 -1.55 2.11
N TRP A 107 11.07 -2.02 0.88
CA TRP A 107 10.82 -1.23 -0.31
C TRP A 107 9.31 -1.14 -0.57
N PHE A 108 8.80 0.07 -0.58
CA PHE A 108 7.38 0.38 -0.72
C PHE A 108 7.16 1.23 -1.97
N PRO A 109 6.97 0.59 -3.14
CA PRO A 109 6.63 1.29 -4.37
C PRO A 109 5.26 1.94 -4.25
N PHE A 110 5.16 3.26 -4.40
CA PHE A 110 3.89 3.94 -4.68
C PHE A 110 3.54 3.75 -6.15
N TYR A 111 3.24 2.51 -6.54
CA TYR A 111 2.96 2.17 -7.93
C TYR A 111 1.69 2.89 -8.44
N PRO A 112 1.64 3.20 -9.76
CA PRO A 112 0.46 3.82 -10.35
C PRO A 112 -0.79 2.96 -10.19
N LEU A 113 -1.94 3.60 -9.95
CA LEU A 113 -3.23 2.94 -9.80
C LEU A 113 -3.93 2.82 -11.17
N CYS A 114 -4.69 1.74 -11.35
CA CYS A 114 -5.50 1.44 -12.53
C CYS A 114 -6.78 2.32 -12.63
N MET A 115 -6.71 3.55 -12.13
CA MET A 115 -7.73 4.59 -12.31
C MET A 115 -7.40 5.50 -13.49
N GLU A 116 -6.10 5.77 -13.66
CA GLU A 116 -5.53 6.68 -14.67
C GLU A 116 -4.43 6.01 -15.51
N HIS A 117 -3.92 4.85 -15.07
CA HIS A 117 -2.81 4.14 -15.69
C HIS A 117 -3.19 2.72 -16.12
N CYS A 118 -2.47 2.17 -17.09
CA CYS A 118 -2.59 0.76 -17.43
C CYS A 118 -1.82 -0.09 -16.41
N ILE A 119 -2.31 -1.30 -16.13
CA ILE A 119 -1.64 -2.26 -15.23
C ILE A 119 -0.19 -2.56 -15.65
N THR A 120 0.13 -2.46 -16.95
CA THR A 120 1.49 -2.65 -17.47
C THR A 120 2.48 -1.61 -16.92
N GLU A 121 2.04 -0.40 -16.62
CA GLU A 121 2.87 0.64 -15.99
C GLU A 121 3.21 0.25 -14.54
N THR A 122 2.24 -0.27 -13.80
CA THR A 122 2.45 -0.81 -12.45
C THR A 122 3.48 -1.95 -12.48
N TYR A 123 3.31 -2.91 -13.40
CA TYR A 123 4.26 -4.01 -13.55
C TYR A 123 5.68 -3.53 -13.87
N ALA A 124 5.81 -2.59 -14.82
CA ALA A 124 7.11 -2.04 -15.19
C ALA A 124 7.78 -1.32 -14.02
N MET A 125 7.04 -0.49 -13.28
CA MET A 125 7.54 0.24 -12.12
C MET A 125 7.97 -0.71 -11.00
N VAL A 126 7.13 -1.67 -10.63
CA VAL A 126 7.40 -2.65 -9.56
C VAL A 126 8.56 -3.56 -9.92
N TYR A 127 8.63 -4.02 -11.17
CA TYR A 127 9.74 -4.85 -11.64
C TYR A 127 11.06 -4.08 -11.61
N GLU A 128 11.05 -2.80 -11.97
CA GLU A 128 12.24 -1.97 -11.86
C GLU A 128 12.64 -1.70 -10.40
N CYS A 129 11.68 -1.55 -9.47
CA CYS A 129 12.00 -1.55 -8.04
C CYS A 129 12.72 -2.83 -7.62
N TYR A 130 12.20 -3.99 -8.01
CA TYR A 130 12.82 -5.28 -7.73
C TYR A 130 14.24 -5.39 -8.29
N ARG A 131 14.50 -4.88 -9.50
CA ARG A 131 15.84 -4.86 -10.10
C ARG A 131 16.84 -3.95 -9.38
N LYS A 132 16.36 -2.92 -8.68
CA LYS A 132 17.19 -1.96 -7.94
C LYS A 132 17.48 -2.38 -6.50
N MET A 133 16.69 -3.32 -5.96
CA MET A 133 16.89 -3.93 -4.64
C MET A 133 18.14 -4.81 -4.64
#